data_AF-A0A6A4QLC3-F1
#
_entry.id   AF-A0A6A4QLC3-F1
#
_cell.length_a   1.000
_cell.length_b   1.000
_cell.length_c   1.000
_cell.angle_alpha   90.00
_cell.angle_beta   90.00
_cell.angle_gamma   90.00
#
_symmetry.space_group_name_H-M   'P 1'
#
loop_
_entity.id
_entity.type
_entity.pdbx_description
1 polymer ?
#
loop_
_entity_poly.entity_id
_entity_poly.type
_entity_poly.pdbx_seq_one_letter_code
_entity_poly.pdbx_strand_id
1 'polypeptide(L)'
;MALNPQLFPNAMPVPFINEIFVLARDGIDFHLDKIPSSLGVAGDLKTKGIIYLSNIRMVFVAKSPIGAFLAFDMPLLYIHGEKFNQPIFHCNNISGQVEPVAPNDQHRALYSTYSFKIIFKEGGISDSC
;
A
#
# COMPACT_ATOMS: atom_id res chain seq x y z
N MET A 1 5.15 3.62 -7.61
CA MET A 1 4.74 3.98 -6.24
C MET A 1 4.85 5.48 -6.00
N ALA A 2 4.30 5.97 -4.89
CA ALA A 2 4.60 7.29 -4.34
C ALA A 2 4.39 7.25 -2.82
N LEU A 3 5.28 7.90 -2.06
CA LEU A 3 5.09 8.14 -0.63
C LEU A 3 4.23 9.39 -0.47
N ASN A 4 3.21 9.32 0.39
CA ASN A 4 2.28 10.40 0.70
C ASN A 4 1.64 11.04 -0.55
N PRO A 5 0.85 10.28 -1.33
CA PRO A 5 0.04 10.87 -2.40
C PRO A 5 -0.90 11.95 -1.85
N GLN A 6 -1.42 12.81 -2.73
CA GLN A 6 -2.40 13.81 -2.34
C GLN A 6 -3.67 13.15 -1.81
N LEU A 7 -4.10 13.59 -0.64
CA LEU A 7 -5.32 13.15 0.03
C LEU A 7 -6.27 14.33 0.17
N PHE A 8 -7.56 14.08 0.08
CA PHE A 8 -8.60 15.00 0.54
C PHE A 8 -8.56 15.15 2.07
N PRO A 9 -9.21 16.19 2.64
CA PRO A 9 -9.27 16.36 4.10
C PRO A 9 -9.87 15.18 4.88
N ASN A 10 -10.67 14.34 4.21
CA ASN A 10 -11.25 13.12 4.77
C ASN A 10 -10.34 11.88 4.61
N ALA A 11 -9.06 12.06 4.26
CA ALA A 11 -8.08 11.02 4.03
C ALA A 11 -8.35 10.09 2.82
N MET A 12 -9.32 10.43 1.97
CA MET A 12 -9.52 9.73 0.69
C MET A 12 -8.43 10.16 -0.32
N PRO A 13 -7.80 9.23 -1.06
CA PRO A 13 -6.85 9.60 -2.10
C PRO A 13 -7.51 10.41 -3.21
N VAL A 14 -6.81 11.46 -3.67
CA VAL A 14 -7.27 12.26 -4.81
C VAL A 14 -7.12 11.43 -6.10
N PRO A 15 -8.20 11.17 -6.85
CA PRO A 15 -8.13 10.36 -8.06
C PRO A 15 -7.44 11.09 -9.21
N PHE A 16 -6.75 10.34 -10.08
CA PHE A 16 -6.33 10.82 -11.38
C PHE A 16 -7.53 10.97 -12.34
N ILE A 17 -7.32 11.67 -13.47
CA ILE A 17 -8.33 11.73 -14.53
C ILE A 17 -8.65 10.31 -15.01
N ASN A 18 -9.94 9.95 -15.03
CA ASN A 18 -10.45 8.62 -15.37
C ASN A 18 -10.07 7.48 -14.40
N GLU A 19 -9.60 7.82 -13.19
CA GLU A 19 -9.46 6.84 -12.12
C GLU A 19 -10.79 6.67 -11.36
N ILE A 20 -11.18 5.42 -11.14
CA ILE A 20 -12.37 5.05 -10.38
C ILE A 20 -11.95 4.14 -9.23
N PHE A 21 -12.23 4.55 -7.99
CA PHE A 21 -12.08 3.70 -6.82
C PHE A 21 -13.24 2.70 -6.73
N VAL A 22 -12.91 1.41 -6.75
CA VAL A 22 -13.87 0.30 -6.75
C VAL A 22 -14.07 -0.31 -5.36
N LEU A 23 -13.09 -0.15 -4.47
CA LEU A 23 -13.11 -0.74 -3.14
C LEU A 23 -12.39 0.19 -2.15
N ALA A 24 -12.95 0.29 -0.95
CA ALA A 24 -12.28 0.79 0.23
C ALA A 24 -12.49 -0.21 1.37
N ARG A 25 -11.42 -0.55 2.10
CA ARG A 25 -11.49 -1.44 3.27
C ARG A 25 -10.69 -0.84 4.42
N ASP A 26 -11.35 -0.61 5.54
CA ASP A 26 -10.72 -0.27 6.82
C ASP A 26 -10.24 -1.54 7.55
N GLY A 27 -9.52 -1.37 8.65
CA GLY A 27 -9.05 -2.48 9.49
C GLY A 27 -7.85 -3.23 8.90
N ILE A 28 -7.19 -2.67 7.88
CA ILE A 28 -6.05 -3.31 7.22
C ILE A 28 -4.80 -3.15 8.05
N ASP A 29 -4.13 -4.27 8.33
CA ASP A 29 -2.74 -4.28 8.79
C ASP A 29 -1.82 -4.24 7.57
N PHE A 30 -0.99 -3.21 7.49
CA PHE A 30 -0.09 -2.94 6.38
C PHE A 30 1.35 -2.96 6.84
N HIS A 31 2.16 -3.78 6.18
CA HIS A 31 3.59 -3.86 6.39
C HIS A 31 4.32 -3.43 5.12
N LEU A 32 5.36 -2.61 5.27
CA LEU A 32 6.21 -2.13 4.19
C LEU A 32 7.68 -2.20 4.63
N ASP A 33 8.53 -2.79 3.80
CA ASP A 33 9.98 -2.85 4.07
C ASP A 33 10.70 -1.58 3.58
N LYS A 34 11.96 -1.43 3.98
CA LYS A 34 12.92 -0.46 3.41
C LYS A 34 12.43 0.99 3.36
N ILE A 35 11.67 1.43 4.36
CA ILE A 35 11.27 2.84 4.44
C ILE A 35 12.52 3.71 4.66
N PRO A 36 12.69 4.79 3.87
CA PRO A 36 13.77 5.74 4.07
C PRO A 36 13.73 6.35 5.47
N SER A 37 14.86 6.33 6.18
CA SER A 37 15.00 6.93 7.51
C SER A 37 14.64 8.43 7.55
N SER A 38 14.66 9.10 6.39
CA SER A 38 14.22 10.49 6.22
C SER A 38 12.73 10.71 6.54
N LEU A 39 11.92 9.65 6.59
CA LEU A 39 10.52 9.72 7.04
C LEU A 39 10.36 9.59 8.57
N GLY A 40 11.47 9.52 9.31
CA GLY A 40 11.45 9.31 10.76
C GLY A 40 11.15 7.87 11.18
N VAL A 41 11.05 6.95 10.23
CA VAL A 41 10.90 5.50 10.43
C VAL A 41 12.06 4.83 9.71
N ALA A 42 12.93 4.13 10.44
CA ALA A 42 14.03 3.39 9.85
C ALA A 42 13.67 1.90 9.81
N GLY A 43 13.78 1.29 8.62
CA GLY A 43 13.56 -0.15 8.43
C GLY A 43 12.12 -0.48 8.03
N ASP A 44 11.52 -1.45 8.71
CA ASP A 44 10.19 -1.95 8.40
C ASP A 44 9.10 -1.13 9.08
N LEU A 45 8.10 -0.72 8.32
CA LEU A 45 6.89 -0.08 8.83
C LEU A 45 5.80 -1.13 9.00
N LYS A 46 5.13 -1.10 10.16
CA LYS A 46 3.90 -1.85 10.41
C LYS A 46 2.86 -0.89 10.96
N THR A 47 1.69 -0.82 10.32
CA THR A 47 0.65 0.14 10.67
C THR A 47 -0.74 -0.35 10.30
N LYS A 48 -1.76 0.33 10.83
CA LYS A 48 -3.18 0.06 10.57
C LYS A 48 -3.80 1.20 9.77
N GLY A 49 -4.73 0.88 8.89
CA GLY A 49 -5.39 1.90 8.08
C GLY A 49 -6.40 1.37 7.09
N ILE A 50 -6.66 2.20 6.08
CA ILE A 50 -7.61 1.94 5.01
C ILE A 50 -6.83 1.65 3.73
N ILE A 51 -7.18 0.58 3.02
CA ILE A 51 -6.72 0.34 1.65
C ILE A 51 -7.82 0.75 0.68
N TYR A 52 -7.44 1.53 -0.33
CA TYR A 52 -8.27 1.87 -1.48
C TYR A 52 -7.75 1.14 -2.70
N LEU A 53 -8.64 0.54 -3.50
CA LEU A 53 -8.30 -0.07 -4.78
C LEU A 53 -9.07 0.67 -5.88
N SER A 54 -8.34 1.11 -6.90
CA SER A 54 -8.88 1.66 -8.14
C SER A 54 -8.59 0.74 -9.32
N ASN A 55 -9.04 1.16 -10.50
CA ASN A 55 -8.70 0.51 -11.77
C ASN A 55 -7.21 0.61 -12.15
N ILE A 56 -6.41 1.43 -11.47
CA ILE A 56 -4.99 1.65 -11.85
C ILE A 56 -3.99 1.53 -10.69
N ARG A 57 -4.42 1.66 -9.43
CA ARG A 57 -3.53 1.58 -8.25
C ARG A 57 -4.26 1.09 -7.00
N MET A 58 -3.47 0.59 -6.05
CA MET A 58 -3.85 0.51 -4.65
C MET A 58 -3.23 1.67 -3.87
N VAL A 59 -3.96 2.24 -2.91
CA VAL A 59 -3.45 3.28 -2.03
C VAL A 59 -3.75 2.90 -0.59
N PHE A 60 -2.71 2.72 0.21
CA PHE A 60 -2.83 2.54 1.65
C PHE A 60 -2.78 3.89 2.34
N VAL A 61 -3.70 4.16 3.27
CA VAL A 61 -3.74 5.37 4.08
C VAL A 61 -3.72 4.98 5.55
N ALA A 62 -2.70 5.43 6.28
CA ALA A 62 -2.55 5.14 7.70
C ALA A 62 -3.63 5.85 8.52
N LYS A 63 -4.21 5.14 9.50
CA LYS A 63 -5.22 5.71 10.41
C LYS A 63 -4.65 6.81 11.30
N SER A 64 -3.38 6.65 11.68
CA SER A 64 -2.59 7.65 12.38
C SER A 64 -1.24 7.81 11.68
N PRO A 65 -0.73 9.05 11.53
CA PRO A 65 0.60 9.29 10.98
C PRO A 65 1.68 8.54 11.77
N ILE A 66 2.66 7.97 11.09
CA ILE A 66 3.85 7.38 11.72
C ILE A 66 5.08 8.11 11.21
N GLY A 67 5.64 8.97 12.05
CA GLY A 67 6.64 9.95 11.59
C GLY A 67 6.03 10.84 10.51
N ALA A 68 6.68 10.93 9.35
CA ALA A 68 6.17 11.63 8.18
C ALA A 68 5.35 10.73 7.24
N PHE A 69 5.17 9.44 7.55
CA PHE A 69 4.38 8.54 6.71
C PHE A 69 2.87 8.71 6.97
N LEU A 70 2.13 9.00 5.90
CA LEU A 70 0.66 9.17 5.89
C LEU A 70 0.00 8.14 4.99
N ALA A 71 0.54 7.95 3.78
CA ALA A 71 -0.06 7.07 2.79
C ALA A 71 1.01 6.49 1.84
N PHE A 72 0.67 5.38 1.20
CA PHE A 72 1.53 4.71 0.24
C PHE A 72 0.75 4.31 -1.01
N ASP A 73 1.21 4.79 -2.15
CA ASP A 73 0.64 4.55 -3.46
C ASP A 73 1.36 3.39 -4.17
N MET A 74 0.59 2.43 -4.66
CA MET A 74 1.05 1.22 -5.33
C MET A 74 0.33 1.07 -6.68
N PRO A 75 0.90 1.56 -7.79
CA PRO A 75 0.29 1.40 -9.11
C PRO A 75 0.33 -0.06 -9.54
N LEU A 76 -0.81 -0.58 -10.00
CA LEU A 76 -0.99 -2.01 -10.30
C LEU A 76 0.01 -2.50 -11.36
N LEU A 77 0.36 -1.65 -12.33
CA LEU A 77 1.32 -1.97 -13.39
C LEU A 77 2.72 -2.32 -12.86
N TYR A 78 3.09 -1.80 -11.69
CA TYR A 78 4.41 -1.98 -11.08
C TYR A 78 4.41 -2.94 -9.90
N ILE A 79 3.29 -3.67 -9.69
CA ILE A 79 3.21 -4.72 -8.68
C ILE A 79 3.60 -6.05 -9.30
N HIS A 80 4.50 -6.76 -8.64
CA HIS A 80 5.03 -8.05 -9.08
C HIS A 80 5.17 -9.02 -7.92
N GLY A 81 5.27 -10.32 -8.23
CA GLY A 81 5.48 -11.36 -7.23
C GLY A 81 4.32 -11.50 -6.24
N GLU A 82 3.10 -11.17 -6.68
CA GLU A 82 1.90 -11.23 -5.85
C GLU A 82 1.67 -12.65 -5.32
N LYS A 83 1.41 -12.72 -4.02
CA LYS A 83 1.06 -13.96 -3.33
C LYS A 83 -0.19 -13.70 -2.51
N PHE A 84 -1.22 -14.48 -2.80
CA PHE A 84 -2.42 -14.52 -2.00
C PHE A 84 -2.39 -15.74 -1.09
N ASN A 85 -2.46 -15.52 0.20
CA ASN A 85 -2.49 -16.58 1.19
C ASN A 85 -3.85 -16.56 1.89
N GLN A 86 -4.64 -17.61 1.65
CA GLN A 86 -5.95 -17.86 2.25
C GLN A 86 -5.91 -19.06 3.20
N PRO A 87 -5.28 -18.92 4.37
CA PRO A 87 -5.27 -19.98 5.37
C PRO A 87 -6.67 -20.19 5.96
N ILE A 88 -7.08 -21.44 6.12
CA ILE A 88 -8.43 -21.85 6.57
C ILE A 88 -8.79 -21.33 7.98
N PHE A 89 -7.79 -21.08 8.84
CA PHE A 89 -7.97 -20.60 10.23
C PHE A 89 -7.17 -19.32 10.54
N HIS A 90 -6.63 -18.63 9.54
CA HIS A 90 -5.90 -17.37 9.76
C HIS A 90 -6.38 -16.30 8.78
N CYS A 91 -5.97 -15.06 9.01
CA CYS A 91 -6.42 -13.94 8.19
C CYS A 91 -5.83 -14.00 6.78
N ASN A 92 -6.68 -13.68 5.80
CA ASN A 92 -6.25 -13.52 4.42
C ASN A 92 -5.15 -12.45 4.34
N ASN A 93 -4.13 -12.71 3.54
CA ASN A 93 -3.13 -11.69 3.26
C ASN A 93 -2.71 -11.71 1.79
N ILE A 94 -2.46 -10.51 1.28
CA ILE A 94 -1.85 -10.27 -0.03
C ILE A 94 -0.48 -9.69 0.24
N SER A 95 0.56 -10.27 -0.34
CA SER A 95 1.89 -9.70 -0.34
C SER A 95 2.41 -9.57 -1.76
N GLY A 96 3.25 -8.58 -2.00
CA GLY A 96 3.89 -8.40 -3.29
C GLY A 96 5.08 -7.47 -3.18
N GLN A 97 5.64 -7.17 -4.34
CA GLN A 97 6.69 -6.20 -4.51
C GLN A 97 6.19 -5.09 -5.41
N VAL A 98 6.53 -3.83 -5.10
CA VAL A 98 6.20 -2.69 -5.93
C VAL A 98 7.47 -1.95 -6.33
N GLU A 99 7.60 -1.73 -7.64
CA GLU A 99 8.70 -0.95 -8.17
C GLU A 99 8.43 0.57 -8.11
N PRO A 100 9.48 1.34 -7.83
CA PRO A 100 9.44 2.78 -7.99
C PRO A 100 9.29 3.20 -9.45
N VAL A 101 8.47 4.22 -9.68
CA VAL A 101 8.34 4.87 -10.99
C VAL A 101 9.59 5.74 -11.14
N ALA A 102 10.61 5.18 -11.78
CA ALA A 102 11.82 5.91 -12.13
C ALA A 102 11.52 6.83 -13.33
N PRO A 103 11.94 8.10 -13.29
CA PRO A 103 12.05 8.94 -14.47
C PRO A 103 12.87 8.23 -15.56
N ASN A 104 12.46 8.35 -16.84
CA ASN A 104 13.07 7.62 -17.97
C ASN A 104 14.58 7.90 -18.15
N ASP A 105 15.07 8.99 -17.58
CA ASP A 105 16.45 9.47 -17.62
C ASP A 105 17.32 8.95 -16.46
N GLN A 106 16.77 8.16 -15.53
CA GLN A 106 17.51 7.63 -14.37
C GLN A 106 17.62 6.09 -14.40
N HIS A 107 18.78 5.58 -14.00
CA HIS A 107 19.02 4.13 -13.93
C HIS A 107 18.13 3.48 -12.88
N ARG A 108 17.20 2.60 -13.31
CA ARG A 108 16.30 1.83 -12.43
C ARG A 108 17.01 1.10 -11.29
N ALA A 109 18.27 0.68 -11.49
CA ALA A 109 19.09 -0.02 -10.50
C ALA A 109 19.38 0.82 -9.23
N LEU A 110 19.20 2.13 -9.27
CA LEU A 110 19.39 3.01 -8.12
C LEU A 110 18.20 3.02 -7.16
N TYR A 111 17.06 2.47 -7.58
CA TYR A 111 15.86 2.49 -6.77
C TYR A 111 15.56 1.11 -6.19
N SER A 112 15.32 1.08 -4.88
CA SER A 112 14.99 -0.16 -4.17
C SER A 112 13.53 -0.55 -4.43
N THR A 113 13.32 -1.82 -4.81
CA THR A 113 12.00 -2.44 -4.79
C THR A 113 11.50 -2.60 -3.35
N TYR A 114 10.27 -2.17 -3.12
CA TYR A 114 9.59 -2.27 -1.83
C TYR A 114 8.74 -3.54 -1.78
N SER A 115 8.80 -4.29 -0.70
CA SER A 115 7.91 -5.41 -0.41
C SER A 115 6.79 -4.94 0.51
N PHE A 116 5.56 -5.22 0.12
CA PHE A 116 4.38 -4.92 0.94
C PHE A 116 3.67 -6.19 1.37
N LYS A 117 2.98 -6.12 2.51
CA LYS A 117 2.04 -7.15 2.97
C LYS A 117 0.80 -6.48 3.55
N ILE A 118 -0.35 -6.84 3.01
CA ILE A 118 -1.69 -6.41 3.41
C ILE A 118 -2.35 -7.59 4.10
N ILE A 119 -2.83 -7.40 5.33
CA ILE A 119 -3.51 -8.43 6.11
C ILE A 119 -4.93 -7.95 6.41
N PHE A 120 -5.92 -8.75 6.02
CA PHE A 120 -7.34 -8.47 6.16
C PHE A 120 -7.85 -9.10 7.46
N LYS A 121 -7.90 -8.32 8.56
CA LYS A 121 -8.30 -8.82 9.88
C LYS A 121 -9.79 -8.76 10.18
N GLU A 122 -10.57 -7.99 9.44
CA GLU A 122 -12.02 -7.84 9.65
C GLU A 122 -12.74 -8.01 8.30
N GLY A 123 -13.54 -9.08 8.14
CA GLY A 123 -14.52 -9.30 7.05
C GLY A 123 -14.05 -9.38 5.57
N GLY A 124 -13.85 -10.62 5.04
CA GLY A 124 -13.75 -11.01 3.59
C GLY A 124 -12.31 -11.21 3.05
N ILE A 125 -11.93 -12.22 2.25
CA ILE A 125 -12.52 -12.82 1.03
C ILE A 125 -13.38 -14.10 1.22
N SER A 126 -13.37 -14.69 2.42
CA SER A 126 -14.39 -15.61 2.90
C SER A 126 -14.31 -15.57 4.42
N ASP A 127 -15.26 -14.88 5.03
CA ASP A 127 -15.60 -14.83 6.46
C ASP A 127 -14.45 -14.69 7.47
N SER A 128 -14.35 -13.47 7.99
CA SER A 128 -13.90 -13.10 9.34
C SER A 128 -12.79 -13.94 9.99
N CYS A 129 -11.59 -13.35 10.04
CA CYS A 129 -11.03 -13.04 11.36
C CYS A 129 -11.97 -12.02 12.06
#